data_AF-A0A7S1AM62-F1
#
_entry.id   AF-A0A7S1AM62-F1
#
_cell.length_a   1.000
_cell.length_b   1.000
_cell.length_c   1.000
_cell.angle_alpha   90.00
_cell.angle_beta   90.00
_cell.angle_gamma   90.00
#
_symmetry.space_group_name_H-M   'P 1'
#
loop_
_entity.id
_entity.type
_entity.pdbx_description
1 polymer ?
#
loop_
_entity_poly.entity_id
_entity_poly.type
_entity_poly.pdbx_seq_one_letter_code
_entity_poly.pdbx_strand_id
1 'polypeptide(L)'
;DVRDSKCISVESIHMVAFGSVQEDISASSCPLGSNDSETTVTSDYGSVSSLTTPVDKNDGFASVPVLSVLVLLFSILSVSFASDDHSRILSATVSTIVWVCAVFMNRGRGVAWFLYNLLGLFLIGFGIGVGVHVHSMLPPVGTNPYNPEGLAFCISWVLLIWWLVVVVCAVLWQCGTGIVGSSAQFANETGWGWHTHEANLMRYGSFRGIFGAPASEDHHFLSYVIGGHCYWSGEALNDYAFFLANNHSFLALFFCHPQHPYSRTERLVVFLMVGCLTLFPVAAAETLLDPSPVLFLGVALCITLPRNIFKVYMREVMIEDETEAMLKGDDGVRNLLTERALDTEKFVTRCAACITTVISLGCVVLMWSVGQDIGQALVDSIHCLWFAFLIELLVELVWQWDGKVAYLGFYHRWFVERRMCCNRELIDVGPDMCQLTEPAARPVASLGAESLMLISANWSMFTLYFNLSVVFYGNTIILDVLTITTILATNVVC
;
A
#
# COMPACT_ATOMS: atom_id res chain seq x y z
N ASP A 1 -18.03 55.09 15.88
CA ASP A 1 -16.80 54.30 15.63
C ASP A 1 -16.31 53.63 16.90
N VAL A 2 -16.87 52.46 17.20
CA VAL A 2 -16.45 51.58 18.29
C VAL A 2 -15.81 50.37 17.62
N ARG A 3 -14.48 50.22 17.78
CA ARG A 3 -13.73 49.04 17.33
C ARG A 3 -13.61 48.08 18.50
N ASP A 4 -14.25 46.93 18.38
CA ASP A 4 -14.07 45.79 19.26
C ASP A 4 -12.77 45.05 18.90
N SER A 5 -11.86 44.97 19.86
CA SER A 5 -10.73 44.03 19.88
C SER A 5 -11.10 42.85 20.78
N LYS A 6 -11.32 41.67 20.20
CA LYS A 6 -11.42 40.41 20.97
C LYS A 6 -10.05 39.73 21.01
N CYS A 7 -9.45 39.74 22.20
CA CYS A 7 -8.47 38.73 22.62
C CYS A 7 -9.21 37.41 22.87
N ILE A 8 -8.69 36.30 22.34
CA ILE A 8 -9.08 34.95 22.76
C ILE A 8 -7.86 34.36 23.47
N SER A 9 -8.01 34.14 24.77
CA SER A 9 -7.06 33.40 25.60
C SER A 9 -7.23 31.91 25.35
N VAL A 10 -6.10 31.25 25.15
CA VAL A 10 -5.96 29.79 25.16
C VAL A 10 -5.95 29.34 26.61
N GLU A 11 -6.91 28.49 27.01
CA GLU A 11 -6.74 27.60 28.16
C GLU A 11 -7.76 26.44 28.13
N SER A 12 -7.20 25.23 28.30
CA SER A 12 -7.82 24.08 28.99
C SER A 12 -8.84 23.22 28.24
N ILE A 13 -8.36 22.17 27.56
CA ILE A 13 -9.14 20.95 27.28
C ILE A 13 -9.01 20.03 28.50
N HIS A 14 -10.09 19.92 29.27
CA HIS A 14 -10.28 18.86 30.27
C HIS A 14 -11.40 17.94 29.81
N MET A 15 -11.16 16.64 30.01
CA MET A 15 -12.08 15.51 29.87
C MET A 15 -13.54 15.86 30.22
N VAL A 16 -14.47 15.48 29.35
CA VAL A 16 -15.88 15.31 29.73
C VAL A 16 -16.35 13.92 29.31
N ALA A 17 -16.83 13.22 30.33
CA ALA A 17 -17.39 11.89 30.34
C ALA A 17 -18.71 11.80 29.56
N PHE A 18 -19.06 10.57 29.18
CA PHE A 18 -20.36 10.16 28.64
C PHE A 18 -21.53 10.72 29.48
N GLY A 19 -22.31 11.60 28.86
CA GLY A 19 -23.64 11.98 29.32
C GLY A 19 -24.68 11.27 28.46
N SER A 20 -25.49 10.42 29.09
CA SER A 20 -26.69 9.82 28.55
C SER A 20 -27.71 10.90 28.17
N VAL A 21 -28.08 10.97 26.89
CA VAL A 21 -29.26 11.72 26.45
C VAL A 21 -30.38 10.72 26.22
N GLN A 22 -31.35 10.79 27.12
CA GLN A 22 -32.64 10.16 27.06
C GLN A 22 -33.56 11.10 26.28
N GLU A 23 -33.87 10.75 25.02
CA GLU A 23 -34.87 11.48 24.24
C GLU A 23 -36.25 10.83 24.43
N ASP A 24 -37.15 11.63 25.02
CA ASP A 24 -38.58 11.39 25.11
C ASP A 24 -39.20 11.45 23.72
N ILE A 25 -39.58 10.28 23.17
CA ILE A 25 -40.48 10.21 22.01
C ILE A 25 -41.91 10.21 22.53
N SER A 26 -42.59 11.32 22.26
CA SER A 26 -43.98 11.57 22.54
C SER A 26 -44.89 10.68 21.68
N ALA A 27 -45.90 10.12 22.35
CA ALA A 27 -46.91 9.24 21.79
C ALA A 27 -47.82 9.99 20.79
N SER A 28 -47.85 9.48 19.56
CA SER A 28 -48.91 9.73 18.58
C SER A 28 -49.74 8.45 18.45
N SER A 29 -50.99 8.55 18.87
CA SER A 29 -52.00 7.50 18.85
C SER A 29 -52.56 7.29 17.44
N CYS A 30 -52.67 6.03 17.01
CA CYS A 30 -53.51 5.59 15.90
C CYS A 30 -54.15 4.22 16.26
N PRO A 31 -55.32 3.90 15.67
CA PRO A 31 -56.34 3.15 16.37
C PRO A 31 -56.17 1.63 16.29
N LEU A 32 -56.63 0.99 17.36
CA LEU A 32 -56.86 -0.45 17.50
C LEU A 32 -57.78 -0.97 16.38
N GLY A 33 -57.19 -1.75 15.47
CA GLY A 33 -57.90 -2.68 14.61
C GLY A 33 -57.54 -4.11 15.02
N SER A 34 -58.39 -4.72 15.85
CA SER A 34 -58.35 -6.14 16.17
C SER A 34 -58.75 -6.96 14.96
N ASN A 35 -57.88 -7.85 14.49
CA ASN A 35 -58.28 -9.04 13.77
C ASN A 35 -57.32 -10.16 14.12
N ASP A 36 -57.83 -11.08 14.93
CA ASP A 36 -57.25 -12.37 15.22
C ASP A 36 -57.19 -13.19 13.93
N SER A 37 -55.98 -13.45 13.46
CA SER A 37 -55.69 -14.61 12.62
C SER A 37 -54.32 -15.12 13.02
N GLU A 38 -54.32 -16.26 13.72
CA GLU A 38 -53.15 -17.09 13.95
C GLU A 38 -52.58 -17.56 12.60
N THR A 39 -51.74 -16.74 11.99
CA THR A 39 -50.75 -17.22 11.05
C THR A 39 -49.62 -17.81 11.86
N THR A 40 -49.60 -19.13 11.93
CA THR A 40 -48.44 -19.93 12.32
C THR A 40 -47.31 -19.59 11.33
N VAL A 41 -46.51 -18.59 11.65
CA VAL A 41 -45.25 -18.33 10.95
C VAL A 41 -44.32 -19.46 11.38
N THR A 42 -44.36 -20.56 10.65
CA THR A 42 -43.26 -21.52 10.63
C THR A 42 -42.03 -20.73 10.23
N SER A 43 -41.14 -20.49 11.20
CA SER A 43 -39.82 -19.94 10.93
C SER A 43 -39.05 -20.98 10.12
N ASP A 44 -39.27 -20.97 8.81
CA ASP A 44 -38.26 -21.39 7.84
C ASP A 44 -37.11 -20.40 7.97
N TYR A 45 -36.35 -20.51 9.07
CA TYR A 45 -34.92 -20.28 9.03
C TYR A 45 -34.42 -21.34 8.08
N GLY A 46 -34.52 -21.02 6.78
CA GLY A 46 -33.96 -21.81 5.71
C GLY A 46 -32.55 -22.12 6.16
N SER A 47 -32.25 -23.42 6.22
CA SER A 47 -30.89 -23.89 6.36
C SER A 47 -30.06 -23.00 5.44
N VAL A 48 -29.19 -22.17 6.03
CA VAL A 48 -28.18 -21.42 5.31
C VAL A 48 -27.24 -22.51 4.80
N SER A 49 -27.69 -23.21 3.76
CA SER A 49 -26.87 -24.04 2.91
C SER A 49 -25.89 -23.05 2.33
N SER A 50 -24.76 -22.96 3.02
CA SER A 50 -23.56 -22.21 2.71
C SER A 50 -23.62 -21.75 1.26
N LEU A 51 -23.97 -20.47 1.07
CA LEU A 51 -23.90 -19.78 -0.21
C LEU A 51 -22.42 -19.56 -0.56
N THR A 52 -21.62 -20.61 -0.45
CA THR A 52 -20.34 -20.75 -1.11
C THR A 52 -20.68 -21.03 -2.57
N THR A 53 -21.16 -20.00 -3.28
CA THR A 53 -20.92 -19.99 -4.72
C THR A 53 -19.40 -20.15 -4.83
N PRO A 54 -18.91 -21.24 -5.45
CA PRO A 54 -17.48 -21.38 -5.66
C PRO A 54 -17.02 -20.07 -6.30
N VAL A 55 -15.90 -19.51 -5.83
CA VAL A 55 -15.18 -18.43 -6.54
C VAL A 55 -15.33 -18.76 -8.00
N ASP A 56 -15.89 -17.83 -8.78
CA ASP A 56 -16.07 -18.05 -10.20
C ASP A 56 -14.73 -18.55 -10.70
N LYS A 57 -14.66 -19.85 -11.03
CA LYS A 57 -13.42 -20.54 -11.45
C LYS A 57 -12.82 -19.91 -12.72
N ASN A 58 -13.49 -18.88 -13.21
CA ASN A 58 -13.23 -18.07 -14.37
C ASN A 58 -12.36 -16.84 -14.08
N ASP A 59 -11.75 -16.68 -12.90
CA ASP A 59 -10.77 -15.61 -12.65
C ASP A 59 -9.35 -16.18 -12.42
N GLY A 60 -8.91 -17.15 -13.24
CA GLY A 60 -7.55 -17.71 -13.10
C GLY A 60 -6.39 -16.73 -13.40
N PHE A 61 -6.66 -15.46 -13.72
CA PHE A 61 -5.67 -14.38 -13.70
C PHE A 61 -5.48 -13.75 -12.32
N ALA A 62 -6.25 -14.17 -11.30
CA ALA A 62 -6.10 -13.69 -9.92
C ALA A 62 -4.70 -13.92 -9.33
N SER A 63 -3.94 -14.91 -9.83
CA SER A 63 -2.56 -15.16 -9.40
C SER A 63 -1.52 -14.24 -10.05
N VAL A 64 -1.86 -13.50 -11.11
CA VAL A 64 -0.91 -12.61 -11.82
C VAL A 64 -0.36 -11.50 -10.92
N PRO A 65 -1.17 -10.76 -10.13
CA PRO A 65 -0.65 -9.73 -9.24
C PRO A 65 0.32 -10.28 -8.19
N VAL A 66 -0.01 -11.42 -7.59
CA VAL A 66 0.83 -12.09 -6.57
C VAL A 66 2.18 -12.53 -7.15
N LEU A 67 2.19 -13.11 -8.35
CA LEU A 67 3.44 -13.47 -9.03
C LEU A 67 4.18 -12.24 -9.58
N SER A 68 3.47 -11.16 -9.92
CA SER A 68 4.08 -9.89 -10.35
C SER A 68 4.89 -9.25 -9.23
N VAL A 69 4.59 -9.52 -7.95
CA VAL A 69 5.46 -9.11 -6.83
C VAL A 69 6.84 -9.77 -6.95
N LEU A 70 6.94 -11.03 -7.35
CA LEU A 70 8.25 -11.68 -7.56
C LEU A 70 9.02 -11.07 -8.74
N VAL A 71 8.31 -10.73 -9.81
CA VAL A 71 8.90 -10.02 -10.96
C VAL A 71 9.38 -8.63 -10.54
N LEU A 72 8.62 -7.94 -9.68
CA LEU A 72 9.01 -6.67 -9.12
C LEU A 72 10.30 -6.81 -8.30
N LEU A 73 10.41 -7.80 -7.41
CA LEU A 73 11.64 -8.05 -6.65
C LEU A 73 12.84 -8.36 -7.56
N PHE A 74 12.64 -9.19 -8.58
CA PHE A 74 13.66 -9.44 -9.60
C PHE A 74 14.10 -8.15 -10.31
N SER A 75 13.14 -7.31 -10.72
CA SER A 75 13.42 -6.04 -11.40
C SER A 75 14.18 -5.07 -10.51
N ILE A 76 13.79 -4.98 -9.23
CA ILE A 76 14.42 -4.14 -8.22
C ILE A 76 15.89 -4.52 -8.06
N LEU A 77 16.17 -5.82 -7.93
CA LEU A 77 17.53 -6.32 -7.75
C LEU A 77 18.36 -6.22 -9.02
N SER A 78 17.85 -6.66 -10.17
CA SER A 78 18.62 -6.66 -11.42
C SER A 78 18.99 -5.27 -11.89
N VAL A 79 18.08 -4.29 -11.81
CA VAL A 79 18.35 -2.90 -12.17
C VAL A 79 19.32 -2.25 -11.18
N SER A 80 19.07 -2.38 -9.88
CA SER A 80 19.94 -1.74 -8.87
C SER A 80 21.33 -2.38 -8.77
N PHE A 81 21.48 -3.69 -9.00
CA PHE A 81 22.82 -4.29 -9.06
C PHE A 81 23.61 -3.90 -10.31
N ALA A 82 22.93 -3.48 -11.38
CA ALA A 82 23.59 -2.85 -12.52
C ALA A 82 24.00 -1.38 -12.23
N SER A 83 23.50 -0.78 -11.15
CA SER A 83 23.65 0.65 -10.83
C SER A 83 24.75 0.96 -9.80
N ASP A 84 24.68 2.14 -9.18
CA ASP A 84 25.50 2.58 -8.04
C ASP A 84 25.28 1.76 -6.75
N ASP A 85 26.23 1.84 -5.82
CA ASP A 85 26.23 1.07 -4.58
C ASP A 85 25.08 1.38 -3.62
N HIS A 86 24.57 2.62 -3.57
CA HIS A 86 23.49 2.97 -2.65
C HIS A 86 22.17 2.31 -3.07
N SER A 87 21.87 2.36 -4.36
CA SER A 87 20.71 1.68 -4.95
C SER A 87 20.78 0.16 -4.74
N ARG A 88 21.97 -0.46 -4.76
CA ARG A 88 22.17 -1.89 -4.45
C ARG A 88 21.76 -2.23 -3.02
N ILE A 89 22.25 -1.45 -2.05
CA ILE A 89 21.96 -1.68 -0.64
C ILE A 89 20.46 -1.52 -0.39
N LEU A 90 19.88 -0.43 -0.90
CA LEU A 90 18.47 -0.13 -0.71
C LEU A 90 17.57 -1.22 -1.34
N SER A 91 17.84 -1.60 -2.59
CA SER A 91 17.09 -2.66 -3.29
C SER A 91 17.22 -4.02 -2.62
N ALA A 92 18.42 -4.40 -2.16
CA ALA A 92 18.65 -5.63 -1.40
C ALA A 92 17.88 -5.61 -0.09
N THR A 93 17.86 -4.47 0.61
CA THR A 93 17.12 -4.29 1.86
C THR A 93 15.62 -4.45 1.65
N VAL A 94 15.04 -3.68 0.71
CA VAL A 94 13.61 -3.76 0.37
C VAL A 94 13.23 -5.18 -0.03
N SER A 95 14.00 -5.81 -0.93
CA SER A 95 13.69 -7.15 -1.42
C SER A 95 13.79 -8.21 -0.34
N THR A 96 14.77 -8.08 0.57
CA THR A 96 14.92 -8.99 1.71
C THR A 96 13.75 -8.85 2.68
N ILE A 97 13.33 -7.61 3.00
CA ILE A 97 12.16 -7.37 3.87
C ILE A 97 10.91 -8.00 3.28
N VAL A 98 10.58 -7.69 2.01
CA VAL A 98 9.40 -8.25 1.35
C VAL A 98 9.44 -9.76 1.34
N TRP A 99 10.57 -10.36 0.95
CA TRP A 99 10.70 -11.82 0.84
C TRP A 99 10.63 -12.51 2.21
N VAL A 100 11.28 -11.98 3.23
CA VAL A 100 11.21 -12.55 4.59
C VAL A 100 9.77 -12.48 5.11
N CYS A 101 9.12 -11.33 5.01
CA CYS A 101 7.71 -11.19 5.40
C CYS A 101 6.82 -12.17 4.62
N ALA A 102 7.01 -12.29 3.30
CA ALA A 102 6.30 -13.26 2.47
C ALA A 102 6.49 -14.70 2.98
N VAL A 103 7.72 -15.12 3.25
CA VAL A 103 8.03 -16.48 3.75
C VAL A 103 7.33 -16.75 5.09
N PHE A 104 7.37 -15.80 6.02
CA PHE A 104 6.72 -15.94 7.33
C PHE A 104 5.21 -15.99 7.22
N MET A 105 4.59 -15.09 6.45
CA MET A 105 3.13 -15.00 6.30
C MET A 105 2.54 -16.20 5.54
N ASN A 106 3.36 -16.87 4.73
CA ASN A 106 2.98 -18.03 3.94
C ASN A 106 3.32 -19.38 4.59
N ARG A 107 3.92 -19.36 5.78
CA ARG A 107 4.31 -20.58 6.47
C ARG A 107 3.08 -21.45 6.77
N GLY A 108 3.08 -22.68 6.26
CA GLY A 108 2.02 -23.66 6.51
C GLY A 108 0.78 -23.54 5.62
N ARG A 109 0.74 -22.61 4.66
CA ARG A 109 -0.43 -22.41 3.77
C ARG A 109 -0.58 -23.44 2.64
N GLY A 110 0.34 -24.41 2.55
CA GLY A 110 0.30 -25.50 1.57
C GLY A 110 1.45 -25.50 0.56
N VAL A 111 1.41 -26.45 -0.38
CA VAL A 111 2.49 -26.70 -1.35
C VAL A 111 2.65 -25.55 -2.34
N ALA A 112 1.56 -24.94 -2.81
CA ALA A 112 1.62 -23.83 -3.77
C ALA A 112 2.42 -22.63 -3.22
N TRP A 113 2.16 -22.26 -1.96
CA TRP A 113 2.88 -21.17 -1.28
C TRP A 113 4.33 -21.52 -0.96
N PHE A 114 4.63 -22.79 -0.67
CA PHE A 114 6.00 -23.26 -0.56
C PHE A 114 6.77 -23.13 -1.89
N LEU A 115 6.15 -23.54 -3.01
CA LEU A 115 6.73 -23.37 -4.35
C LEU A 115 6.90 -21.89 -4.72
N TYR A 116 5.95 -21.03 -4.35
CA TYR A 116 6.07 -19.59 -4.51
C TYR A 116 7.31 -19.04 -3.79
N ASN A 117 7.55 -19.44 -2.54
CA ASN A 117 8.70 -18.98 -1.75
C ASN A 117 10.03 -19.46 -2.36
N LEU A 118 10.08 -20.71 -2.86
CA LEU A 118 11.24 -21.25 -3.58
C LEU A 118 11.51 -20.49 -4.88
N LEU A 119 10.46 -20.24 -5.67
CA LEU A 119 10.56 -19.44 -6.89
C LEU A 119 11.04 -18.02 -6.59
N GLY A 120 10.53 -17.40 -5.51
CA GLY A 120 10.96 -16.08 -5.06
C GLY A 120 12.46 -16.05 -4.70
N LEU A 121 12.93 -17.05 -3.95
CA LEU A 121 14.36 -17.15 -3.62
C LEU A 121 15.23 -17.31 -4.88
N PHE A 122 14.79 -18.17 -5.81
CA PHE A 122 15.46 -18.36 -7.10
C PHE A 122 15.52 -17.05 -7.90
N LEU A 123 14.39 -16.33 -8.03
CA LEU A 123 14.31 -15.08 -8.77
C LEU A 123 15.14 -13.96 -8.12
N ILE A 124 15.20 -13.89 -6.79
CA ILE A 124 16.09 -12.96 -6.07
C ILE A 124 17.56 -13.23 -6.42
N GLY A 125 17.99 -14.49 -6.30
CA GLY A 125 19.37 -14.88 -6.64
C GLY A 125 19.68 -14.65 -8.12
N PHE A 126 18.72 -14.95 -9.00
CA PHE A 126 18.86 -14.71 -10.43
C PHE A 126 18.94 -13.21 -10.77
N GLY A 127 18.12 -12.36 -10.13
CA GLY A 127 18.15 -10.91 -10.30
C GLY A 127 19.50 -10.31 -9.89
N ILE A 128 20.03 -10.73 -8.73
CA ILE A 128 21.38 -10.34 -8.30
C ILE A 128 22.43 -10.79 -9.32
N GLY A 129 22.36 -12.05 -9.77
CA GLY A 129 23.29 -12.60 -10.77
C GLY A 129 23.28 -11.81 -12.09
N VAL A 130 22.09 -11.47 -12.61
CA VAL A 130 21.94 -10.64 -13.81
C VAL A 130 22.54 -9.25 -13.59
N GLY A 131 22.21 -8.58 -12.47
CA GLY A 131 22.72 -7.24 -12.19
C GLY A 131 24.25 -7.20 -12.03
N VAL A 132 24.84 -8.18 -11.32
CA VAL A 132 26.31 -8.31 -11.19
C VAL A 132 26.96 -8.59 -12.54
N HIS A 133 26.36 -9.46 -13.36
CA HIS A 133 26.86 -9.74 -14.70
C HIS A 133 26.86 -8.48 -15.57
N VAL A 134 25.75 -7.75 -15.60
CA VAL A 134 25.63 -6.48 -16.33
C VAL A 134 26.65 -5.47 -15.83
N HIS A 135 26.79 -5.29 -14.52
CA HIS A 135 27.79 -4.37 -13.96
C HIS A 135 29.22 -4.74 -14.36
N SER A 136 29.55 -6.04 -14.43
CA SER A 136 30.89 -6.50 -14.81
C SER A 136 31.21 -6.33 -16.30
N MET A 137 30.21 -6.50 -17.18
CA MET A 137 30.40 -6.44 -18.64
C MET A 137 30.17 -5.04 -19.20
N LEU A 138 29.23 -4.31 -18.61
CA LEU A 138 28.75 -3.00 -19.01
C LEU A 138 28.75 -2.06 -17.79
N PRO A 139 29.94 -1.75 -17.22
CA PRO A 139 30.01 -0.90 -16.05
C PRO A 139 29.45 0.50 -16.36
N PRO A 140 28.94 1.21 -15.34
CA PRO A 140 28.56 2.61 -15.45
C PRO A 140 29.72 3.45 -16.04
N VAL A 141 29.39 4.37 -16.95
CA VAL A 141 30.38 5.21 -17.64
C VAL A 141 30.16 6.67 -17.23
N GLY A 142 31.18 7.30 -16.65
CA GLY A 142 31.11 8.70 -16.24
C GLY A 142 30.28 8.90 -14.97
N THR A 143 29.43 9.94 -14.97
CA THR A 143 28.54 10.30 -13.86
C THR A 143 27.21 9.56 -13.89
N ASN A 144 26.86 8.92 -15.01
CA ASN A 144 25.61 8.20 -15.11
C ASN A 144 25.72 6.89 -14.31
N PRO A 145 24.82 6.63 -13.35
CA PRO A 145 24.88 5.41 -12.54
C PRO A 145 24.53 4.16 -13.35
N TYR A 146 24.07 4.29 -14.59
CA TYR A 146 23.73 3.17 -15.47
C TYR A 146 24.48 3.24 -16.80
N ASN A 147 24.84 2.06 -17.30
CA ASN A 147 25.09 1.88 -18.72
C ASN A 147 23.75 1.67 -19.45
N PRO A 148 23.41 2.43 -20.50
CA PRO A 148 22.11 2.32 -21.18
C PRO A 148 21.88 0.94 -21.82
N GLU A 149 22.93 0.30 -22.34
CA GLU A 149 22.85 -1.05 -22.89
C GLU A 149 22.60 -2.07 -21.76
N GLY A 150 23.26 -1.88 -20.62
CA GLY A 150 23.06 -2.71 -19.43
C GLY A 150 21.64 -2.59 -18.88
N LEU A 151 21.10 -1.37 -18.81
CA LEU A 151 19.72 -1.12 -18.39
C LEU A 151 18.71 -1.76 -19.35
N ALA A 152 18.91 -1.61 -20.66
CA ALA A 152 18.06 -2.24 -21.68
C ALA A 152 18.09 -3.78 -21.57
N PHE A 153 19.25 -4.36 -21.27
CA PHE A 153 19.40 -5.79 -21.01
C PHE A 153 18.60 -6.23 -19.77
N CYS A 154 18.71 -5.51 -18.64
CA CYS A 154 17.91 -5.79 -17.44
C CYS A 154 16.41 -5.70 -17.72
N ILE A 155 15.95 -4.64 -18.39
CA ILE A 155 14.54 -4.45 -18.74
C ILE A 155 14.03 -5.61 -19.63
N SER A 156 14.83 -6.04 -20.59
CA SER A 156 14.46 -7.17 -21.47
C SER A 156 14.23 -8.45 -20.69
N TRP A 157 15.07 -8.74 -19.68
CA TRP A 157 14.87 -9.88 -18.78
C TRP A 157 13.62 -9.73 -17.89
N VAL A 158 13.36 -8.53 -17.37
CA VAL A 158 12.15 -8.24 -16.59
C VAL A 158 10.90 -8.53 -17.43
N LEU A 159 10.84 -8.04 -18.67
CA LEU A 159 9.73 -8.26 -19.57
C LEU A 159 9.56 -9.74 -19.94
N LEU A 160 10.67 -10.46 -20.18
CA LEU A 160 10.65 -11.89 -20.46
C LEU A 160 10.08 -12.69 -19.28
N ILE A 161 10.56 -12.42 -18.06
CA ILE A 161 10.07 -13.11 -16.84
C ILE A 161 8.60 -12.76 -16.58
N TRP A 162 8.21 -11.49 -16.77
CA TRP A 162 6.82 -11.08 -16.64
C TRP A 162 5.91 -11.84 -17.61
N TRP A 163 6.33 -11.97 -18.87
CA TRP A 163 5.57 -12.74 -19.88
C TRP A 163 5.50 -14.22 -19.51
N LEU A 164 6.59 -14.82 -19.03
CA LEU A 164 6.59 -16.19 -18.51
C LEU A 164 5.61 -16.37 -17.35
N VAL A 165 5.51 -15.41 -16.43
CA VAL A 165 4.52 -15.41 -15.35
C VAL A 165 3.10 -15.42 -15.89
N VAL A 166 2.79 -14.60 -16.90
CA VAL A 166 1.46 -14.60 -17.55
C VAL A 166 1.15 -15.96 -18.18
N VAL A 167 2.11 -16.56 -18.88
CA VAL A 167 1.96 -17.90 -19.48
C VAL A 167 1.75 -18.96 -18.41
N VAL A 168 2.54 -18.95 -17.33
CA VAL A 168 2.39 -19.88 -16.21
C VAL A 168 1.01 -19.74 -15.57
N CYS A 169 0.52 -18.53 -15.32
CA CYS A 169 -0.84 -18.30 -14.83
C CYS A 169 -1.91 -18.87 -15.76
N ALA A 170 -1.76 -18.66 -17.08
CA ALA A 170 -2.69 -19.20 -18.06
C ALA A 170 -2.70 -20.74 -18.08
N VAL A 171 -1.54 -21.38 -17.92
CA VAL A 171 -1.43 -22.84 -17.82
C VAL A 171 -2.04 -23.34 -16.50
N LEU A 172 -1.70 -22.71 -15.38
CA LEU A 172 -2.25 -23.05 -14.07
C LEU A 172 -3.77 -22.97 -14.06
N TRP A 173 -4.33 -21.90 -14.66
CA TRP A 173 -5.77 -21.77 -14.89
C TRP A 173 -6.32 -22.98 -15.64
N GLN A 174 -5.76 -23.31 -16.81
CA GLN A 174 -6.24 -24.44 -17.63
C GLN A 174 -6.21 -25.77 -16.86
N CYS A 175 -5.27 -25.93 -15.92
CA CYS A 175 -5.18 -27.08 -15.04
C CYS A 175 -6.16 -27.04 -13.84
N GLY A 176 -6.93 -25.97 -13.66
CA GLY A 176 -7.81 -25.77 -12.51
C GLY A 176 -7.05 -25.53 -11.21
N THR A 177 -5.80 -25.08 -11.31
CA THR A 177 -4.92 -24.81 -10.17
C THR A 177 -4.64 -23.31 -10.09
N GLY A 178 -4.71 -22.72 -8.89
CA GLY A 178 -4.36 -21.32 -8.65
C GLY A 178 -3.46 -21.20 -7.43
N ILE A 179 -2.59 -20.20 -7.38
CA ILE A 179 -1.88 -19.85 -6.15
C ILE A 179 -2.88 -19.20 -5.20
N VAL A 180 -3.60 -18.21 -5.73
CA VAL A 180 -4.66 -17.52 -5.03
C VAL A 180 -5.85 -18.46 -4.84
N GLY A 181 -6.30 -18.61 -3.60
CA GLY A 181 -7.33 -19.57 -3.19
C GLY A 181 -6.82 -20.98 -2.90
N SER A 182 -5.54 -21.29 -3.11
CA SER A 182 -4.94 -22.56 -2.68
C SER A 182 -4.96 -22.74 -1.16
N SER A 183 -5.14 -21.64 -0.42
CA SER A 183 -5.24 -21.60 1.02
C SER A 183 -6.64 -21.97 1.57
N ALA A 184 -7.61 -22.34 0.72
CA ALA A 184 -8.96 -22.70 1.17
C ALA A 184 -8.98 -23.89 2.16
N GLN A 185 -8.15 -24.91 1.94
CA GLN A 185 -8.03 -26.03 2.88
C GLN A 185 -7.45 -25.55 4.23
N PHE A 186 -6.42 -24.71 4.19
CA PHE A 186 -5.85 -24.10 5.38
C PHE A 186 -6.90 -23.31 6.16
N ALA A 187 -7.72 -22.51 5.46
CA ALA A 187 -8.80 -21.74 6.07
C ALA A 187 -9.82 -22.64 6.80
N ASN A 188 -10.18 -23.77 6.20
CA ASN A 188 -11.07 -24.75 6.83
C ASN A 188 -10.46 -25.40 8.09
N GLU A 189 -9.14 -25.66 8.08
CA GLU A 189 -8.45 -26.33 9.20
C GLU A 189 -8.21 -25.38 10.38
N THR A 190 -7.89 -24.12 10.11
CA THR A 190 -7.52 -23.16 11.15
C THR A 190 -8.68 -22.26 11.58
N GLY A 191 -9.81 -22.30 10.87
CA GLY A 191 -10.94 -21.40 11.10
C GLY A 191 -10.65 -19.95 10.74
N TRP A 192 -9.58 -19.71 9.96
CA TRP A 192 -9.24 -18.38 9.48
C TRP A 192 -8.61 -18.45 8.10
N GLY A 193 -9.04 -17.56 7.20
CA GLY A 193 -8.43 -17.38 5.91
C GLY A 193 -9.43 -17.39 4.77
N TRP A 194 -8.87 -17.18 3.58
CA TRP A 194 -9.52 -17.07 2.27
C TRP A 194 -10.97 -16.57 2.26
N HIS A 195 -11.11 -15.25 2.20
CA HIS A 195 -12.39 -14.56 1.99
C HIS A 195 -12.61 -14.43 0.48
N THR A 196 -13.20 -15.46 -0.09
CA THR A 196 -13.51 -15.57 -1.52
C THR A 196 -14.22 -14.33 -2.06
N HIS A 197 -15.19 -13.80 -1.30
CA HIS A 197 -15.95 -12.61 -1.67
C HIS A 197 -15.06 -11.38 -1.79
N GLU A 198 -14.29 -11.07 -0.74
CA GLU A 198 -13.36 -9.94 -0.71
C GLU A 198 -12.29 -10.07 -1.80
N ALA A 199 -11.75 -11.27 -2.02
CA ALA A 199 -10.82 -11.52 -3.12
C ALA A 199 -11.41 -11.23 -4.50
N ASN A 200 -12.69 -11.53 -4.72
CA ASN A 200 -13.36 -11.23 -5.99
C ASN A 200 -13.63 -9.72 -6.19
N LEU A 201 -13.67 -8.97 -5.09
CA LEU A 201 -13.75 -7.51 -5.10
C LEU A 201 -12.38 -6.84 -5.36
N MET A 202 -11.26 -7.53 -5.08
CA MET A 202 -9.90 -7.06 -5.40
C MET A 202 -9.59 -7.09 -6.91
N ARG A 203 -10.06 -6.06 -7.64
CA ARG A 203 -9.81 -5.92 -9.08
C ARG A 203 -8.62 -5.00 -9.38
N TYR A 204 -7.85 -5.32 -10.42
CA TYR A 204 -6.69 -4.53 -10.85
C TYR A 204 -6.98 -3.84 -12.19
N GLY A 205 -6.79 -2.52 -12.27
CA GLY A 205 -7.35 -1.67 -13.32
C GLY A 205 -6.90 -1.98 -14.75
N SER A 206 -5.63 -2.30 -14.99
CA SER A 206 -5.14 -2.54 -16.36
C SER A 206 -5.64 -3.84 -16.99
N PHE A 207 -6.10 -4.81 -16.18
CA PHE A 207 -6.40 -6.15 -16.69
C PHE A 207 -7.84 -6.33 -17.17
N ARG A 208 -8.77 -5.41 -16.84
CA ARG A 208 -10.22 -5.66 -17.00
C ARG A 208 -10.94 -4.82 -18.07
N GLY A 209 -10.24 -3.93 -18.78
CA GLY A 209 -10.79 -3.33 -20.01
C GLY A 209 -11.22 -4.37 -21.07
N ILE A 210 -10.84 -5.64 -20.88
CA ILE A 210 -11.14 -6.79 -21.75
C ILE A 210 -12.26 -7.69 -21.20
N PHE A 211 -12.55 -7.69 -19.89
CA PHE A 211 -13.44 -8.69 -19.26
C PHE A 211 -14.47 -8.03 -18.31
N GLY A 212 -15.44 -7.36 -18.92
CA GLY A 212 -16.45 -6.53 -18.25
C GLY A 212 -17.37 -7.29 -17.29
N ALA A 213 -17.18 -7.07 -15.99
CA ALA A 213 -18.27 -7.13 -15.04
C ALA A 213 -18.57 -5.70 -14.56
N PRO A 214 -19.85 -5.29 -14.50
CA PRO A 214 -20.22 -4.03 -13.86
C PRO A 214 -19.65 -4.02 -12.44
N ALA A 215 -19.15 -2.86 -12.04
CA ALA A 215 -18.60 -2.69 -10.71
C ALA A 215 -19.78 -2.71 -9.72
N SER A 216 -19.78 -3.66 -8.78
CA SER A 216 -20.75 -3.63 -7.70
C SER A 216 -20.46 -2.38 -6.86
N GLU A 217 -21.45 -1.54 -6.66
CA GLU A 217 -21.37 -0.35 -5.80
C GLU A 217 -21.36 -0.77 -4.33
N ASP A 218 -20.33 -1.51 -3.92
CA ASP A 218 -20.12 -1.78 -2.51
C ASP A 218 -19.44 -0.56 -1.87
N HIS A 219 -20.24 0.23 -1.16
CA HIS A 219 -19.77 1.40 -0.43
C HIS A 219 -18.76 1.05 0.66
N HIS A 220 -18.85 -0.14 1.26
CA HIS A 220 -17.91 -0.59 2.27
C HIS A 220 -16.52 -0.78 1.65
N PHE A 221 -16.46 -1.44 0.49
CA PHE A 221 -15.22 -1.59 -0.26
C PHE A 221 -14.57 -0.24 -0.60
N LEU A 222 -15.35 0.72 -1.10
CA LEU A 222 -14.82 2.03 -1.48
C LEU A 222 -14.21 2.75 -0.27
N SER A 223 -14.92 2.77 0.86
CA SER A 223 -14.43 3.38 2.09
C SER A 223 -13.10 2.77 2.57
N TYR A 224 -12.91 1.45 2.42
CA TYR A 224 -11.63 0.79 2.74
C TYR A 224 -10.50 1.24 1.83
N VAL A 225 -10.76 1.31 0.52
CA VAL A 225 -9.77 1.76 -0.48
C VAL A 225 -9.39 3.22 -0.25
N ILE A 226 -10.37 4.08 0.05
CA ILE A 226 -10.16 5.52 0.33
C ILE A 226 -9.38 5.72 1.62
N GLY A 227 -9.74 5.00 2.69
CA GLY A 227 -8.99 4.99 3.94
C GLY A 227 -7.56 4.44 3.82
N GLY A 228 -7.24 3.83 2.67
CA GLY A 228 -6.03 3.06 2.44
C GLY A 228 -5.83 2.00 3.51
N HIS A 229 -6.93 1.39 3.96
CA HIS A 229 -6.94 0.21 4.81
C HIS A 229 -6.42 -0.99 4.03
N CYS A 230 -5.92 -1.98 4.76
CA CYS A 230 -5.55 -3.27 4.21
C CYS A 230 -6.84 -4.03 3.94
N TYR A 231 -7.22 -4.09 2.67
CA TYR A 231 -8.32 -4.93 2.25
C TYR A 231 -7.92 -6.40 2.40
N TRP A 232 -8.82 -7.24 2.91
CA TRP A 232 -8.45 -8.54 3.48
C TRP A 232 -9.10 -9.70 2.72
N SER A 233 -8.33 -10.35 1.85
CA SER A 233 -8.73 -11.61 1.20
C SER A 233 -8.36 -12.84 2.02
N GLY A 234 -7.63 -12.66 3.12
CA GLY A 234 -7.03 -13.77 3.87
C GLY A 234 -5.64 -14.17 3.35
N GLU A 235 -5.23 -13.70 2.17
CA GLU A 235 -3.92 -13.96 1.56
C GLU A 235 -3.03 -12.72 1.59
N ALA A 236 -2.11 -12.67 2.57
CA ALA A 236 -1.31 -11.48 2.87
C ALA A 236 -0.55 -10.91 1.66
N LEU A 237 -0.04 -11.75 0.76
CA LEU A 237 0.65 -11.28 -0.44
C LEU A 237 -0.28 -10.74 -1.52
N ASN A 238 -1.49 -11.31 -1.66
CA ASN A 238 -2.51 -10.75 -2.55
C ASN A 238 -2.97 -9.39 -2.01
N ASP A 239 -3.19 -9.32 -0.70
CA ASP A 239 -3.56 -8.08 -0.01
C ASP A 239 -2.45 -7.03 -0.12
N TYR A 240 -1.17 -7.44 -0.04
CA TYR A 240 -0.03 -6.55 -0.26
C TYR A 240 0.06 -6.05 -1.71
N ALA A 241 -0.10 -6.94 -2.70
CA ALA A 241 -0.12 -6.55 -4.10
C ALA A 241 -1.26 -5.56 -4.40
N PHE A 242 -2.44 -5.81 -3.83
CA PHE A 242 -3.59 -4.92 -3.93
C PHE A 242 -3.34 -3.58 -3.23
N PHE A 243 -2.73 -3.60 -2.05
CA PHE A 243 -2.33 -2.40 -1.34
C PHE A 243 -1.37 -1.55 -2.16
N LEU A 244 -0.28 -2.14 -2.68
CA LEU A 244 0.68 -1.45 -3.55
C LEU A 244 0.00 -0.89 -4.80
N ALA A 245 -0.86 -1.69 -5.44
CA ALA A 245 -1.58 -1.28 -6.64
C ALA A 245 -2.49 -0.06 -6.44
N ASN A 246 -2.98 0.21 -5.22
CA ASN A 246 -3.84 1.36 -4.94
C ASN A 246 -3.10 2.54 -4.31
N ASN A 247 -2.09 2.24 -3.47
CA ASN A 247 -1.40 3.23 -2.65
C ASN A 247 -0.08 3.70 -3.24
N HIS A 248 0.69 2.84 -3.92
CA HIS A 248 2.01 3.21 -4.41
C HIS A 248 1.89 4.11 -5.63
N SER A 249 2.45 5.32 -5.58
CA SER A 249 2.15 6.36 -6.57
C SER A 249 2.56 6.02 -7.99
N PHE A 250 3.60 5.20 -8.16
CA PHE A 250 4.05 4.73 -9.47
C PHE A 250 3.24 3.54 -9.99
N LEU A 251 2.92 2.58 -9.11
CA LEU A 251 2.26 1.34 -9.51
C LEU A 251 0.75 1.57 -9.71
N ALA A 252 0.19 2.49 -8.93
CA ALA A 252 -1.23 2.81 -8.99
C ALA A 252 -1.67 3.51 -10.28
N LEU A 253 -0.74 4.04 -11.08
CA LEU A 253 -1.06 4.51 -12.44
C LEU A 253 -1.61 3.38 -13.33
N PHE A 254 -1.06 2.19 -13.14
CA PHE A 254 -1.33 1.03 -13.98
C PHE A 254 -2.31 0.07 -13.29
N PHE A 255 -2.15 -0.15 -11.99
CA PHE A 255 -2.80 -1.26 -11.32
C PHE A 255 -3.95 -0.87 -10.39
N CYS A 256 -4.23 0.42 -10.21
CA CYS A 256 -5.29 0.85 -9.28
C CYS A 256 -6.64 0.23 -9.60
N HIS A 257 -7.44 0.03 -8.56
CA HIS A 257 -8.80 -0.45 -8.70
C HIS A 257 -9.61 0.51 -9.61
N PRO A 258 -10.48 0.00 -10.51
CA PRO A 258 -11.31 0.86 -11.38
C PRO A 258 -12.24 1.83 -10.63
N GLN A 259 -12.70 1.44 -9.44
CA GLN A 259 -13.51 2.28 -8.54
C GLN A 259 -12.66 3.13 -7.60
N HIS A 260 -11.34 3.22 -7.78
CA HIS A 260 -10.56 4.15 -6.97
C HIS A 260 -11.11 5.57 -7.16
N PRO A 261 -11.24 6.41 -6.12
CA PRO A 261 -11.81 7.74 -6.26
C PRO A 261 -11.04 8.69 -7.19
N TYR A 262 -9.77 8.37 -7.46
CA TYR A 262 -8.92 9.16 -8.35
C TYR A 262 -8.91 8.52 -9.72
N SER A 263 -9.19 9.33 -10.73
CA SER A 263 -9.04 8.93 -12.12
C SER A 263 -7.57 8.64 -12.44
N ARG A 264 -7.33 7.81 -13.47
CA ARG A 264 -5.97 7.56 -13.97
C ARG A 264 -5.29 8.82 -14.46
N THR A 265 -6.05 9.76 -15.02
CA THR A 265 -5.56 11.05 -15.50
C THR A 265 -5.08 11.94 -14.35
N GLU A 266 -5.82 12.02 -13.24
CA GLU A 266 -5.38 12.77 -12.05
C GLU A 266 -4.11 12.18 -11.48
N ARG A 267 -4.05 10.84 -11.35
CA ARG A 267 -2.84 10.14 -10.91
C ARG A 267 -1.65 10.41 -11.83
N LEU A 268 -1.86 10.40 -13.15
CA LEU A 268 -0.80 10.73 -14.11
C LEU A 268 -0.30 12.17 -13.95
N VAL A 269 -1.21 13.13 -13.74
CA VAL A 269 -0.83 14.53 -13.49
C VAL A 269 0.00 14.63 -12.20
N VAL A 270 -0.44 13.98 -11.12
CA VAL A 270 0.32 13.94 -9.85
C VAL A 270 1.67 13.28 -10.04
N PHE A 271 1.75 12.18 -10.80
CA PHE A 271 3.00 11.52 -11.12
C PHE A 271 3.97 12.44 -11.88
N LEU A 272 3.49 13.17 -12.89
CA LEU A 272 4.31 14.13 -13.63
C LEU A 272 4.80 15.27 -12.72
N MET A 273 3.95 15.78 -11.83
CA MET A 273 4.35 16.80 -10.86
C MET A 273 5.45 16.29 -9.93
N VAL A 274 5.28 15.10 -9.37
CA VAL A 274 6.29 14.45 -8.51
C VAL A 274 7.58 14.20 -9.28
N GLY A 275 7.47 13.75 -10.53
CA GLY A 275 8.59 13.53 -11.42
C GLY A 275 9.39 14.80 -11.65
N CYS A 276 8.72 15.91 -11.99
CA CYS A 276 9.36 17.22 -12.15
C CYS A 276 9.98 17.74 -10.85
N LEU A 277 9.26 17.65 -9.73
CA LEU A 277 9.78 18.06 -8.42
C LEU A 277 10.96 17.21 -7.97
N THR A 278 11.11 15.98 -8.46
CA THR A 278 12.26 15.12 -8.17
C THR A 278 13.43 15.42 -9.11
N LEU A 279 13.19 15.41 -10.42
CA LEU A 279 14.23 15.53 -11.43
C LEU A 279 14.88 16.91 -11.46
N PHE A 280 14.11 17.99 -11.52
CA PHE A 280 14.67 19.33 -11.73
C PHE A 280 15.52 19.83 -10.54
N PRO A 281 15.07 19.70 -9.28
CA PRO A 281 15.89 20.11 -8.15
C PRO A 281 17.13 19.24 -7.97
N VAL A 282 17.04 17.93 -8.21
CA VAL A 282 18.23 17.05 -8.11
C VAL A 282 19.23 17.39 -9.22
N ALA A 283 18.78 17.52 -10.47
CA ALA A 283 19.65 17.93 -11.58
C ALA A 283 20.31 19.28 -11.31
N ALA A 284 19.55 20.28 -10.84
CA ALA A 284 20.12 21.57 -10.47
C ALA A 284 21.12 21.45 -9.30
N ALA A 285 20.82 20.62 -8.29
CA ALA A 285 21.73 20.39 -7.17
C ALA A 285 23.04 19.72 -7.63
N GLU A 286 22.98 18.70 -8.49
CA GLU A 286 24.15 18.05 -9.10
C GLU A 286 25.01 19.03 -9.90
N THR A 287 24.40 20.02 -10.56
CA THR A 287 25.16 21.02 -11.33
C THR A 287 25.81 22.09 -10.47
N LEU A 288 25.21 22.42 -9.33
CA LEU A 288 25.64 23.53 -8.48
C LEU A 288 26.56 23.10 -7.33
N LEU A 289 26.40 21.85 -6.90
CA LEU A 289 27.05 21.31 -5.71
C LEU A 289 27.80 20.04 -6.13
N ASP A 290 28.97 19.83 -5.51
CA ASP A 290 29.70 18.58 -5.72
C ASP A 290 28.78 17.39 -5.37
N PRO A 291 28.71 16.35 -6.22
CA PRO A 291 27.81 15.23 -6.06
C PRO A 291 28.17 14.46 -4.79
N SER A 292 27.51 14.80 -3.68
CA SER A 292 27.64 14.10 -2.42
C SER A 292 26.38 13.26 -2.17
N PRO A 293 26.50 11.99 -1.75
CA PRO A 293 25.35 11.14 -1.41
C PRO A 293 24.40 11.78 -0.38
N VAL A 294 24.96 12.60 0.52
CA VAL A 294 24.20 13.35 1.53
C VAL A 294 23.29 14.39 0.90
N LEU A 295 23.76 15.07 -0.15
CA LEU A 295 22.95 16.03 -0.89
C LEU A 295 21.80 15.34 -1.62
N PHE A 296 22.06 14.20 -2.27
CA PHE A 296 21.00 13.40 -2.90
C PHE A 296 19.95 12.97 -1.90
N LEU A 297 20.36 12.44 -0.75
CA LEU A 297 19.44 12.06 0.31
C LEU A 297 18.67 13.27 0.84
N GLY A 298 19.33 14.40 1.05
CA GLY A 298 18.70 15.63 1.53
C GLY A 298 17.66 16.16 0.55
N VAL A 299 18.00 16.25 -0.72
CA VAL A 299 17.07 16.70 -1.77
C VAL A 299 15.93 15.71 -1.92
N ALA A 300 16.21 14.40 -1.98
CA ALA A 300 15.19 13.36 -2.04
C ALA A 300 14.25 13.42 -0.83
N LEU A 301 14.75 13.58 0.40
CA LEU A 301 13.91 13.70 1.60
C LEU A 301 13.07 14.98 1.57
N CYS A 302 13.66 16.11 1.18
CA CYS A 302 12.96 17.39 1.04
C CYS A 302 11.84 17.36 -0.01
N ILE A 303 11.84 16.40 -0.94
CA ILE A 303 10.80 16.26 -1.96
C ILE A 303 9.82 15.14 -1.60
N THR A 304 10.33 13.99 -1.19
CA THR A 304 9.53 12.79 -0.91
C THR A 304 8.72 12.95 0.37
N LEU A 305 9.25 13.63 1.38
CA LEU A 305 8.56 13.82 2.65
C LEU A 305 7.37 14.79 2.53
N PRO A 306 7.51 16.00 1.96
CA PRO A 306 6.34 16.87 1.74
C PRO A 306 5.29 16.23 0.85
N ARG A 307 5.70 15.45 -0.15
CA ARG A 307 4.78 14.65 -0.98
C ARG A 307 4.00 13.63 -0.16
N ASN A 308 4.67 12.87 0.70
CA ASN A 308 4.00 11.87 1.53
C ASN A 308 3.06 12.54 2.55
N ILE A 309 3.44 13.68 3.12
CA ILE A 309 2.55 14.49 3.97
C ILE A 309 1.32 14.94 3.17
N PHE A 310 1.53 15.46 1.96
CA PHE A 310 0.44 15.90 1.09
C PHE A 310 -0.50 14.74 0.71
N LYS A 311 0.04 13.55 0.44
CA LYS A 311 -0.73 12.32 0.20
C LYS A 311 -1.59 11.94 1.41
N VAL A 312 -1.06 12.03 2.63
CA VAL A 312 -1.80 11.77 3.86
C VAL A 312 -2.91 12.81 4.06
N TYR A 313 -2.58 14.09 3.87
CA TYR A 313 -3.56 15.19 3.99
C TYR A 313 -4.72 15.04 3.01
N MET A 314 -4.44 14.78 1.72
CA MET A 314 -5.48 14.58 0.71
C MET A 314 -6.37 13.37 1.02
N ARG A 315 -5.79 12.33 1.62
CA ARG A 315 -6.56 11.17 2.08
C ARG A 315 -7.49 11.53 3.22
N GLU A 316 -7.01 12.25 4.22
CA GLU A 316 -7.82 12.67 5.37
C GLU A 316 -9.03 13.50 4.94
N VAL A 317 -8.83 14.48 4.05
CA VAL A 317 -9.92 15.31 3.50
C VAL A 317 -10.98 14.44 2.81
N MET A 318 -10.56 13.45 2.03
CA MET A 318 -11.51 12.56 1.34
C MET A 318 -12.28 11.63 2.27
N ILE A 319 -11.62 11.12 3.30
CA ILE A 319 -12.29 10.30 4.33
C ILE A 319 -13.33 11.14 5.06
N GLU A 320 -13.00 12.40 5.41
CA GLU A 320 -13.94 13.32 6.07
C GLU A 320 -15.17 13.59 5.19
N ASP A 321 -14.96 13.93 3.92
CA ASP A 321 -16.03 14.21 2.97
C ASP A 321 -16.93 12.98 2.72
N GLU A 322 -16.33 11.79 2.58
CA GLU A 322 -17.08 10.54 2.41
C GLU A 322 -17.87 10.17 3.68
N THR A 323 -17.26 10.33 4.85
CA THR A 323 -17.92 10.06 6.14
C THR A 323 -19.11 11.01 6.35
N GLU A 324 -18.96 12.29 6.01
CA GLU A 324 -20.04 13.28 6.10
C GLU A 324 -21.18 12.94 5.11
N ALA A 325 -20.84 12.51 3.90
CA ALA A 325 -21.83 12.06 2.92
C ALA A 325 -22.60 10.82 3.39
N MET A 326 -21.93 9.85 4.02
CA MET A 326 -22.57 8.65 4.57
C MET A 326 -23.50 8.98 5.75
N LEU A 327 -23.09 9.86 6.66
CA LEU A 327 -23.88 10.22 7.85
C LEU A 327 -25.19 10.92 7.52
N LYS A 328 -25.22 11.69 6.43
CA LYS A 328 -26.41 12.47 6.07
C LYS A 328 -27.48 11.66 5.33
N GLY A 329 -27.13 10.50 4.76
CA GLY A 329 -28.07 9.57 4.11
C GLY A 329 -28.90 10.15 2.95
N ASP A 330 -28.62 11.39 2.53
CA ASP A 330 -29.32 12.10 1.47
C ASP A 330 -28.39 12.19 0.25
N ASP A 331 -28.79 11.50 -0.83
CA ASP A 331 -28.09 11.50 -2.12
C ASP A 331 -27.86 12.92 -2.65
N GLY A 332 -28.75 13.87 -2.34
CA GLY A 332 -28.59 15.27 -2.71
C GLY A 332 -27.41 15.94 -2.00
N VAL A 333 -27.26 15.68 -0.69
CA VAL A 333 -26.13 16.23 0.07
C VAL A 333 -24.82 15.56 -0.32
N ARG A 334 -24.84 14.25 -0.61
CA ARG A 334 -23.68 13.53 -1.13
C ARG A 334 -23.17 14.13 -2.43
N ASN A 335 -24.05 14.46 -3.37
CA ASN A 335 -23.66 15.10 -4.63
C ASN A 335 -23.01 16.48 -4.39
N LEU A 336 -23.57 17.29 -3.49
CA LEU A 336 -23.02 18.60 -3.14
C LEU A 336 -21.65 18.52 -2.46
N LEU A 337 -21.48 17.58 -1.51
CA LEU A 337 -20.20 17.35 -0.84
C LEU A 337 -19.15 16.83 -1.81
N THR A 338 -19.52 15.90 -2.69
CA THR A 338 -18.64 15.38 -3.74
C THR A 338 -18.21 16.49 -4.70
N GLU A 339 -19.12 17.37 -5.12
CA GLU A 339 -18.79 18.50 -5.98
C GLU A 339 -17.80 19.47 -5.30
N ARG A 340 -18.03 19.77 -4.02
CA ARG A 340 -17.12 20.62 -3.23
C ARG A 340 -15.74 19.98 -3.02
N ALA A 341 -15.69 18.69 -2.75
CA ALA A 341 -14.45 17.92 -2.61
C ALA A 341 -13.64 17.97 -3.91
N LEU A 342 -14.31 17.71 -5.04
CA LEU A 342 -13.70 17.77 -6.37
C LEU A 342 -13.20 19.18 -6.73
N ASP A 343 -13.93 20.23 -6.38
CA ASP A 343 -13.49 21.61 -6.62
C ASP A 343 -12.29 21.98 -5.76
N THR A 344 -12.28 21.54 -4.49
CA THR A 344 -11.14 21.71 -3.58
C THR A 344 -9.91 20.96 -4.11
N GLU A 345 -10.07 19.71 -4.51
CA GLU A 345 -9.01 18.89 -5.10
C GLU A 345 -8.45 19.52 -6.37
N LYS A 346 -9.32 19.98 -7.29
CA LYS A 346 -8.89 20.67 -8.52
C LYS A 346 -8.13 21.95 -8.21
N PHE A 347 -8.59 22.72 -7.23
CA PHE A 347 -7.91 23.95 -6.81
C PHE A 347 -6.52 23.65 -6.25
N VAL A 348 -6.43 22.72 -5.29
CA VAL A 348 -5.16 22.32 -4.67
C VAL A 348 -4.19 21.75 -5.73
N THR A 349 -4.68 20.90 -6.63
CA THR A 349 -3.89 20.33 -7.72
C THR A 349 -3.35 21.41 -8.66
N ARG A 350 -4.17 22.42 -9.01
CA ARG A 350 -3.72 23.57 -9.82
C ARG A 350 -2.66 24.41 -9.10
N CYS A 351 -2.81 24.65 -7.80
CA CYS A 351 -1.81 25.34 -6.99
C CYS A 351 -0.50 24.54 -6.94
N ALA A 352 -0.57 23.23 -6.69
CA ALA A 352 0.58 22.35 -6.67
C ALA A 352 1.29 22.31 -8.04
N ALA A 353 0.54 22.25 -9.15
CA ALA A 353 1.09 22.30 -10.50
C ALA A 353 1.79 23.64 -10.79
N CYS A 354 1.20 24.76 -10.36
CA CYS A 354 1.79 26.09 -10.49
C CYS A 354 3.12 26.19 -9.72
N ILE A 355 3.13 25.77 -8.44
CA ILE A 355 4.34 25.76 -7.61
C ILE A 355 5.42 24.86 -8.23
N THR A 356 5.04 23.66 -8.67
CA THR A 356 5.95 22.72 -9.34
C THR A 356 6.56 23.33 -10.60
N THR A 357 5.76 24.03 -11.39
CA THR A 357 6.22 24.71 -12.61
C THR A 357 7.20 25.82 -12.26
N VAL A 358 6.90 26.66 -11.26
CA VAL A 358 7.79 27.74 -10.81
C VAL A 358 9.12 27.20 -10.31
N ILE A 359 9.11 26.15 -9.49
CA ILE A 359 10.33 25.50 -8.98
C ILE A 359 11.14 24.92 -10.15
N SER A 360 10.50 24.18 -11.04
CA SER A 360 11.16 23.55 -12.19
C SER A 360 11.78 24.60 -13.12
N LEU A 361 11.07 25.69 -13.41
CA LEU A 361 11.61 26.81 -14.19
C LEU A 361 12.79 27.49 -13.49
N GLY A 362 12.73 27.66 -12.17
CA GLY A 362 13.84 28.17 -11.37
C GLY A 362 15.09 27.29 -11.52
N CYS A 363 14.94 25.97 -11.39
CA CYS A 363 16.02 25.00 -11.61
C CYS A 363 16.58 25.05 -13.03
N VAL A 364 15.72 25.19 -14.05
CA VAL A 364 16.14 25.36 -15.46
C VAL A 364 17.00 26.61 -15.64
N VAL A 365 16.56 27.75 -15.10
CA VAL A 365 17.31 29.01 -15.17
C VAL A 365 18.66 28.89 -14.45
N LEU A 366 18.70 28.19 -13.31
CA LEU A 366 19.95 27.93 -12.58
C LEU A 366 20.92 27.09 -13.42
N MET A 367 20.48 25.93 -13.94
CA MET A 367 21.31 25.06 -14.79
C MET A 367 21.80 25.79 -16.05
N TRP A 368 20.93 26.57 -16.70
CA TRP A 368 21.32 27.40 -17.84
C TRP A 368 22.37 28.44 -17.45
N SER A 369 22.23 29.12 -16.31
CA SER A 369 23.20 30.15 -15.90
C SER A 369 24.62 29.62 -15.69
N VAL A 370 24.79 28.33 -15.39
CA VAL A 370 26.08 27.62 -15.28
C VAL A 370 26.58 27.08 -16.64
N GLY A 371 25.75 27.16 -17.68
CA GLY A 371 26.08 26.65 -19.02
C GLY A 371 25.88 25.15 -19.19
N GLN A 372 25.09 24.52 -18.31
CA GLN A 372 24.80 23.08 -18.39
C GLN A 372 23.76 22.79 -19.48
N ASP A 373 23.96 21.69 -20.23
CA ASP A 373 22.91 21.12 -21.08
C ASP A 373 21.80 20.52 -20.19
N ILE A 374 20.63 21.18 -20.20
CA ILE A 374 19.47 20.80 -19.40
C ILE A 374 18.99 19.39 -19.75
N GLY A 375 19.00 19.02 -21.03
CA GLY A 375 18.53 17.71 -21.47
C GLY A 375 19.41 16.59 -20.94
N GLN A 376 20.73 16.77 -21.05
CA GLN A 376 21.70 15.81 -20.53
C GLN A 376 21.63 15.71 -19.00
N ALA A 377 21.55 16.85 -18.30
CA ALA A 377 21.42 16.87 -16.84
C ALA A 377 20.18 16.11 -16.36
N LEU A 378 19.02 16.33 -16.99
CA LEU A 378 17.79 15.61 -16.65
C LEU A 378 17.90 14.10 -16.91
N VAL A 379 18.53 13.69 -18.01
CA VAL A 379 18.77 12.28 -18.34
C VAL A 379 19.67 11.62 -17.30
N ASP A 380 20.74 12.32 -16.89
CA ASP A 380 21.66 11.82 -15.89
C ASP A 380 20.99 11.67 -14.52
N SER A 381 20.03 12.54 -14.17
CA SER A 381 19.25 12.44 -12.91
C SER A 381 18.04 11.49 -12.96
N ILE A 382 17.74 10.77 -14.07
CA ILE A 382 16.59 9.84 -14.16
C ILE A 382 16.63 8.77 -13.06
N HIS A 383 17.83 8.35 -12.66
CA HIS A 383 18.04 7.38 -11.60
C HIS A 383 17.39 7.76 -10.26
N CYS A 384 17.21 9.05 -10.00
CA CYS A 384 16.57 9.54 -8.77
C CYS A 384 15.09 9.18 -8.71
N LEU A 385 14.41 9.00 -9.86
CA LEU A 385 13.03 8.50 -9.89
C LEU A 385 12.95 7.04 -9.46
N TRP A 386 13.93 6.24 -9.87
CA TRP A 386 14.06 4.86 -9.41
C TRP A 386 14.35 4.79 -7.91
N PHE A 387 15.24 5.65 -7.42
CA PHE A 387 15.49 5.77 -5.98
C PHE A 387 14.22 6.18 -5.21
N ALA A 388 13.47 7.18 -5.70
CA ALA A 388 12.20 7.60 -5.11
C ALA A 388 11.16 6.47 -5.10
N PHE A 389 11.10 5.66 -6.15
CA PHE A 389 10.28 4.45 -6.22
C PHE A 389 10.66 3.46 -5.10
N LEU A 390 11.96 3.17 -4.91
CA LEU A 390 12.42 2.27 -3.86
C LEU A 390 12.17 2.80 -2.45
N ILE A 391 12.35 4.11 -2.23
CA ILE A 391 12.07 4.75 -0.94
C ILE A 391 10.58 4.69 -0.63
N GLU A 392 9.69 4.92 -1.60
CA GLU A 392 8.25 4.80 -1.37
C GLU A 392 7.86 3.37 -0.97
N LEU A 393 8.40 2.34 -1.65
CA LEU A 393 8.22 0.94 -1.24
C LEU A 393 8.74 0.67 0.17
N LEU A 394 9.93 1.17 0.51
CA LEU A 394 10.51 0.98 1.83
C LEU A 394 9.67 1.65 2.92
N VAL A 395 9.25 2.89 2.69
CA VAL A 395 8.37 3.61 3.62
C VAL A 395 7.10 2.82 3.80
N GLU A 396 6.45 2.36 2.72
CA GLU A 396 5.21 1.61 2.85
C GLU A 396 5.36 0.28 3.61
N LEU A 397 6.56 -0.34 3.54
CA LEU A 397 6.91 -1.57 4.24
C LEU A 397 7.27 -1.38 5.71
N VAL A 398 7.81 -0.22 6.09
CA VAL A 398 8.35 0.04 7.44
C VAL A 398 7.42 0.92 8.25
N TRP A 399 6.73 1.86 7.61
CA TRP A 399 5.94 2.89 8.27
C TRP A 399 4.62 3.17 7.55
N GLN A 400 3.53 3.04 8.28
CA GLN A 400 2.19 3.40 7.82
C GLN A 400 1.52 4.27 8.88
N TRP A 401 0.84 5.32 8.46
CA TRP A 401 0.11 6.24 9.33
C TRP A 401 -1.32 6.37 8.80
N ASP A 402 -2.32 6.16 9.66
CA ASP A 402 -3.74 6.28 9.31
C ASP A 402 -4.41 7.57 9.82
N GLY A 403 -3.63 8.53 10.33
CA GLY A 403 -4.13 9.75 10.98
C GLY A 403 -4.16 9.65 12.50
N LYS A 404 -4.31 8.44 13.06
CA LYS A 404 -4.54 8.21 14.49
C LYS A 404 -3.52 7.28 15.12
N VAL A 405 -3.07 6.28 14.37
CA VAL A 405 -2.20 5.19 14.81
C VAL A 405 -1.06 5.03 13.81
N ALA A 406 0.15 4.98 14.37
CA ALA A 406 1.33 4.55 13.62
C ALA A 406 1.38 3.02 13.60
N TYR A 407 1.56 2.46 12.41
CA TYR A 407 1.85 1.04 12.23
C TYR A 407 3.28 0.86 11.73
N LEU A 408 3.93 -0.19 12.21
CA LEU A 408 5.21 -0.68 11.71
C LEU A 408 5.03 -1.36 10.33
N GLY A 409 4.67 -0.55 9.34
CA GLY A 409 4.54 -0.96 7.95
C GLY A 409 3.25 -1.71 7.61
N PHE A 410 3.15 -2.11 6.34
CA PHE A 410 2.00 -2.84 5.80
C PHE A 410 1.66 -4.10 6.59
N TYR A 411 2.63 -4.98 6.85
CA TYR A 411 2.34 -6.28 7.47
C TYR A 411 1.84 -6.17 8.91
N HIS A 412 2.37 -5.21 9.70
CA HIS A 412 1.85 -4.95 11.03
C HIS A 412 0.41 -4.42 10.97
N ARG A 413 0.16 -3.43 10.09
CA ARG A 413 -1.19 -2.88 9.88
C ARG A 413 -2.17 -3.96 9.44
N TRP A 414 -1.80 -4.76 8.45
CA TRP A 414 -2.57 -5.88 7.94
C TRP A 414 -2.98 -6.84 9.06
N PHE A 415 -2.05 -7.17 9.95
CA PHE A 415 -2.32 -8.06 11.08
C PHE A 415 -3.31 -7.44 12.08
N VAL A 416 -3.14 -6.15 12.41
CA VAL A 416 -4.00 -5.43 13.35
C VAL A 416 -5.42 -5.27 12.79
N GLU A 417 -5.55 -4.78 11.55
CA GLU A 417 -6.85 -4.54 10.92
C GLU A 417 -7.61 -5.85 10.70
N ARG A 418 -6.92 -6.91 10.27
CA ARG A 418 -7.50 -8.26 10.18
C ARG A 418 -8.15 -8.68 11.49
N ARG A 419 -7.46 -8.48 12.62
CA ARG A 419 -7.96 -8.89 13.92
C ARG A 419 -9.23 -8.10 14.31
N MET A 420 -9.30 -6.83 13.93
CA MET A 420 -10.49 -6.01 14.15
C MET A 420 -11.69 -6.53 13.32
N CYS A 421 -11.46 -6.91 12.06
CA CYS A 421 -12.50 -7.49 11.20
C CYS A 421 -13.05 -8.80 11.79
N CYS A 422 -12.18 -9.73 12.20
CA CYS A 422 -12.60 -10.99 12.82
C CYS A 422 -13.46 -10.76 14.08
N ASN A 423 -13.12 -9.75 14.88
CA ASN A 423 -13.89 -9.42 16.08
C ASN A 423 -15.25 -8.78 15.77
N ARG A 424 -15.39 -8.04 14.66
CA ARG A 424 -16.66 -7.42 14.27
C ARG A 424 -17.67 -8.47 13.81
N GLU A 425 -17.23 -9.44 12.99
CA GLU A 425 -18.07 -10.57 12.59
C GLU A 425 -18.59 -11.36 13.81
N LEU A 426 -17.76 -11.53 14.84
CA LEU A 426 -18.16 -12.15 16.10
C LEU A 426 -19.24 -11.37 16.87
N ILE A 427 -19.27 -10.04 16.76
CA ILE A 427 -20.26 -9.19 17.43
C ILE A 427 -21.59 -9.20 16.67
N ASP A 428 -21.53 -9.14 15.33
CA ASP A 428 -22.73 -9.05 14.48
C ASP A 428 -23.53 -10.36 14.44
N VAL A 429 -22.90 -11.51 14.69
CA VAL A 429 -23.59 -12.82 14.76
C VAL A 429 -24.46 -12.97 16.04
N GLY A 430 -24.36 -12.02 16.98
CA GLY A 430 -25.19 -11.97 18.18
C GLY A 430 -24.80 -13.03 19.24
N PRO A 431 -25.04 -12.73 20.53
CA PRO A 431 -24.65 -13.62 21.64
C PRO A 431 -25.34 -14.99 21.61
N ASP A 432 -26.47 -15.12 20.90
CA ASP A 432 -27.32 -16.31 20.92
C ASP A 432 -26.85 -17.42 19.95
N MET A 433 -26.05 -17.10 18.92
CA MET A 433 -25.50 -18.12 17.99
C MET A 433 -24.16 -18.70 18.44
N CYS A 434 -23.39 -17.99 19.26
CA CYS A 434 -22.10 -18.44 19.77
C CYS A 434 -22.18 -19.67 20.70
N GLN A 435 -23.36 -20.03 21.20
CA GLN A 435 -23.51 -21.18 22.11
C GLN A 435 -23.70 -22.53 21.39
N LEU A 436 -23.98 -22.57 20.09
CA LEU A 436 -24.40 -23.80 19.39
C LEU A 436 -23.33 -24.40 18.46
N THR A 437 -22.18 -23.75 18.29
CA THR A 437 -21.10 -24.22 17.40
C THR A 437 -19.70 -24.10 17.99
N GLU A 438 -19.52 -24.51 19.25
CA GLU A 438 -18.18 -24.84 19.77
C GLU A 438 -17.85 -26.34 19.63
N PRO A 439 -17.37 -26.83 18.47
CA PRO A 439 -16.42 -27.92 18.46
C PRO A 439 -15.03 -27.31 18.67
N ALA A 440 -14.57 -27.25 19.92
CA ALA A 440 -13.19 -26.97 20.29
C ALA A 440 -12.57 -25.73 19.61
N ALA A 441 -13.05 -24.54 19.99
CA ALA A 441 -12.23 -23.33 19.84
C ALA A 441 -10.92 -23.58 20.61
N ARG A 442 -9.86 -23.99 19.89
CA ARG A 442 -8.51 -24.01 20.45
C ARG A 442 -8.27 -22.61 21.00
N PRO A 443 -7.73 -22.47 22.22
CA PRO A 443 -7.39 -21.16 22.75
C PRO A 443 -6.50 -20.49 21.70
N VAL A 444 -7.02 -19.41 21.10
CA VAL A 444 -6.25 -18.54 20.21
C VAL A 444 -4.96 -18.28 20.97
N ALA A 445 -3.83 -18.64 20.36
CA ALA A 445 -2.52 -18.54 20.99
C ALA A 445 -2.44 -17.18 21.69
N SER A 446 -2.03 -17.17 22.97
CA SER A 446 -2.16 -15.99 23.81
C SER A 446 -1.62 -14.76 23.10
N LEU A 447 -2.37 -13.65 23.18
CA LEU A 447 -2.14 -12.35 22.51
C LEU A 447 -0.66 -11.95 22.39
N GLY A 448 0.13 -12.31 23.40
CA GLY A 448 1.55 -12.02 23.46
C GLY A 448 2.38 -12.81 22.46
N ALA A 449 2.15 -14.10 22.24
CA ALA A 449 3.11 -14.96 21.55
C ALA A 449 3.25 -14.64 20.05
N GLU A 450 2.15 -14.40 19.34
CA GLU A 450 2.18 -14.09 17.90
C GLU A 450 2.62 -12.65 17.63
N SER A 451 2.14 -11.70 18.44
CA SER A 451 2.56 -10.29 18.39
C SER A 451 4.05 -10.16 18.73
N LEU A 452 4.52 -10.86 19.77
CA LEU A 452 5.95 -10.95 20.11
C LEU A 452 6.73 -11.67 19.04
N MET A 453 6.18 -12.65 18.32
CA MET A 453 6.87 -13.27 17.20
C MET A 453 7.04 -12.31 16.02
N LEU A 454 6.03 -11.49 15.70
CA LEU A 454 6.11 -10.50 14.62
C LEU A 454 7.03 -9.33 15.02
N ILE A 455 6.91 -8.84 16.24
CA ILE A 455 7.81 -7.83 16.83
C ILE A 455 9.24 -8.40 16.91
N SER A 456 9.41 -9.66 17.34
CA SER A 456 10.70 -10.36 17.37
C SER A 456 11.25 -10.57 15.97
N ALA A 457 10.43 -10.90 14.97
CA ALA A 457 10.87 -11.07 13.60
C ALA A 457 11.32 -9.73 13.02
N ASN A 458 10.56 -8.65 13.26
CA ASN A 458 10.93 -7.30 12.86
C ASN A 458 12.16 -6.78 13.62
N TRP A 459 12.30 -7.10 14.90
CA TRP A 459 13.45 -6.73 15.73
C TRP A 459 14.69 -7.55 15.39
N SER A 460 14.53 -8.84 15.07
CA SER A 460 15.61 -9.71 14.60
C SER A 460 16.04 -9.30 13.19
N MET A 461 15.11 -8.85 12.34
CA MET A 461 15.39 -8.24 11.04
C MET A 461 16.14 -6.92 11.19
N PHE A 462 15.73 -6.06 12.13
CA PHE A 462 16.43 -4.83 12.48
C PHE A 462 17.84 -5.10 13.01
N THR A 463 17.98 -6.13 13.86
CA THR A 463 19.28 -6.56 14.43
C THR A 463 20.18 -7.20 13.36
N LEU A 464 19.61 -7.98 12.43
CA LEU A 464 20.32 -8.54 11.28
C LEU A 464 20.77 -7.43 10.33
N TYR A 465 19.91 -6.45 10.07
CA TYR A 465 20.23 -5.24 9.30
C TYR A 465 21.36 -4.44 9.96
N PHE A 466 21.29 -4.22 11.29
CA PHE A 466 22.33 -3.56 12.06
C PHE A 466 23.67 -4.31 11.94
N ASN A 467 23.66 -5.64 12.15
CA ASN A 467 24.88 -6.44 12.09
C ASN A 467 25.47 -6.53 10.67
N LEU A 468 24.64 -6.72 9.63
CA LEU A 468 25.11 -6.72 8.25
C LEU A 468 25.68 -5.35 7.86
N SER A 469 25.02 -4.26 8.27
CA SER A 469 25.50 -2.91 7.98
C SER A 469 26.81 -2.59 8.70
N VAL A 470 26.98 -3.01 9.96
CA VAL A 470 28.24 -2.86 10.71
C VAL A 470 29.36 -3.72 10.11
N VAL A 471 29.05 -4.92 9.64
CA VAL A 471 30.03 -5.84 9.03
C VAL A 471 30.48 -5.37 7.64
N PHE A 472 29.58 -4.81 6.82
CA PHE A 472 29.90 -4.33 5.48
C PHE A 472 30.43 -2.88 5.44
N TYR A 473 30.07 -2.03 6.40
CA TYR A 473 30.38 -0.59 6.38
C TYR A 473 30.99 -0.11 7.68
N GLY A 474 32.17 -0.64 8.02
CA GLY A 474 32.91 -0.27 9.21
C GLY A 474 33.35 1.20 9.35
N ASN A 475 32.69 2.21 8.72
CA ASN A 475 32.94 3.64 8.98
C ASN A 475 31.98 4.69 8.34
N THR A 476 30.66 4.48 8.16
CA THR A 476 29.79 5.55 7.56
C THR A 476 28.63 6.04 8.43
N ILE A 477 28.78 7.30 8.87
CA ILE A 477 27.88 8.20 9.63
C ILE A 477 26.41 8.23 9.16
N ILE A 478 26.14 7.88 7.89
CA ILE A 478 24.78 7.83 7.33
C ILE A 478 23.93 6.74 8.02
N LEU A 479 24.58 5.64 8.43
CA LEU A 479 23.90 4.57 9.15
C LEU A 479 23.53 5.02 10.57
N ASP A 480 24.36 5.82 11.22
CA ASP A 480 24.10 6.35 12.55
C ASP A 480 22.92 7.33 12.55
N VAL A 481 22.77 8.16 11.51
CA VAL A 481 21.63 9.12 11.43
C VAL A 481 20.30 8.41 11.20
N LEU A 482 20.24 7.44 10.29
CA LEU A 482 19.03 6.63 10.07
C LEU A 482 18.71 5.77 11.30
N THR A 483 19.74 5.24 11.96
CA THR A 483 19.60 4.46 13.21
C THR A 483 19.13 5.34 14.36
N ILE A 484 19.69 6.53 14.55
CA ILE A 484 19.26 7.50 15.58
C ILE A 484 17.84 7.98 15.31
N THR A 485 17.48 8.26 14.05
CA THR A 485 16.12 8.67 13.68
C THR A 485 15.10 7.55 13.93
N THR A 486 15.48 6.31 13.62
CA THR A 486 14.62 5.14 13.86
C THR A 486 14.53 4.78 15.35
N ILE A 487 15.62 4.90 16.11
CA ILE A 487 15.65 4.73 17.57
C ILE A 487 14.82 5.81 18.27
N LEU A 488 14.92 7.07 17.85
CA LEU A 488 14.11 8.16 18.37
C LEU A 488 12.63 7.97 18.01
N ALA A 489 12.31 7.57 16.79
CA ALA A 489 10.93 7.25 16.40
C ALA A 489 10.36 6.06 17.19
N THR A 490 11.18 5.04 17.47
CA THR A 490 10.74 3.83 18.20
C THR A 490 10.59 4.08 19.71
N ASN A 491 11.50 4.84 20.33
CA ASN A 491 11.42 5.21 21.75
C ASN A 491 10.38 6.29 22.08
N VAL A 492 9.84 6.98 21.07
CA VAL A 492 8.70 7.90 21.23
C VAL A 492 7.37 7.16 21.08
N VAL A 493 7.36 5.98 20.45
CA VAL A 493 6.17 5.15 20.21
C VAL A 493 6.00 4.04 21.26
N CYS A 494 7.08 3.52 21.85
CA CYS A 494 7.07 2.70 23.07
C CYS A 494 6.99 3.58 24.31
#